data_AF-A0A5E4HWQ7-F1
#
_entry.id   AF-A0A5E4HWQ7-F1
#
_cell.length_a   1.000
_cell.length_b   1.000
_cell.length_c   1.000
_cell.angle_alpha   90.00
_cell.angle_beta   90.00
_cell.angle_gamma   90.00
#
_symmetry.space_group_name_H-M   'P 1'
#
loop_
_entity.id
_entity.type
_entity.pdbx_description
1 polymer ?
#
loop_
_entity_poly.entity_id
_entity_poly.type
_entity_poly.pdbx_seq_one_letter_code
_entity_poly.pdbx_strand_id
1 'polypeptide(L)'
;MRLITHTDLDGVFCAALLCSVEQIDEVKFIDPGTIQAGTMRITKNDILSDLPYDSRAGLWFDHHASSQPKAGQKFEGAFALAPSGARVIFDYFENPFLEKYRPALEEVDKIDSGQVPLEQARAPTGWFLLSNTLETDAPKEEDDRYRRHVIALIRKNPDIAAILADGRVAARTKNVQAQLAKFGQILREHTVLVGQVAYSDLRARPDLPRGNNFLVYALFPQARTSVRLMPQKEGDDLLKISVGHNIYGKKSAFDVGAAMKRIGGGGHAAVGGASVPGAEAEKIARKLVDEINEFLKKEEET
;
A
#
# COMPACT_ATOMS: atom_id res chain seq x y z
N MET A 1 -17.92 19.14 -3.63
CA MET A 1 -17.28 18.18 -4.56
C MET A 1 -17.21 16.80 -3.92
N ARG A 2 -17.07 15.73 -4.72
CA ARG A 2 -16.81 14.38 -4.21
C ARG A 2 -15.32 14.06 -4.34
N LEU A 3 -14.68 13.66 -3.25
CA LEU A 3 -13.30 13.18 -3.25
C LEU A 3 -13.28 11.66 -3.42
N ILE A 4 -12.46 11.17 -4.35
CA ILE A 4 -12.18 9.75 -4.56
C ILE A 4 -10.68 9.56 -4.34
N THR A 5 -10.32 8.74 -3.36
CA THR A 5 -8.93 8.56 -2.91
C THR A 5 -8.61 7.09 -2.64
N HIS A 6 -7.33 6.77 -2.52
CA HIS A 6 -6.89 5.41 -2.19
C HIS A 6 -7.23 5.00 -0.75
N THR A 7 -7.17 3.69 -0.46
CA THR A 7 -7.65 3.09 0.80
C THR A 7 -6.59 3.07 1.92
N ASP A 8 -5.35 3.42 1.63
CA ASP A 8 -4.24 3.38 2.58
C ASP A 8 -4.05 4.69 3.37
N LEU A 9 -2.90 4.82 4.04
CA LEU A 9 -2.60 5.99 4.85
C LEU A 9 -2.40 7.25 4.01
N ASP A 10 -1.77 7.15 2.85
CA ASP A 10 -1.54 8.30 1.97
C ASP A 10 -2.87 8.82 1.43
N GLY A 11 -3.73 7.93 0.91
CA GLY A 11 -5.07 8.30 0.49
C GLY A 11 -5.93 8.91 1.60
N VAL A 12 -5.81 8.41 2.84
CA VAL A 12 -6.45 9.00 4.03
C VAL A 12 -5.90 10.38 4.37
N PHE A 13 -4.59 10.59 4.26
CA PHE A 13 -3.96 11.88 4.55
C PHE A 13 -4.24 12.90 3.45
N CYS A 14 -4.22 12.50 2.18
CA CYS A 14 -4.73 13.26 1.04
C CYS A 14 -6.13 13.81 1.33
N ALA A 15 -7.03 12.95 1.83
CA ALA A 15 -8.37 13.37 2.19
C ALA A 15 -8.41 14.33 3.38
N ALA A 16 -7.55 14.17 4.38
CA ALA A 16 -7.45 15.11 5.50
C ALA A 16 -7.02 16.51 5.04
N LEU A 17 -6.06 16.60 4.13
CA LEU A 17 -5.59 17.86 3.54
C LEU A 17 -6.67 18.48 2.65
N LEU A 18 -7.21 17.73 1.68
CA LEU A 18 -8.22 18.24 0.74
C LEU A 18 -9.51 18.68 1.45
N CYS A 19 -10.00 17.93 2.44
CA CYS A 19 -11.16 18.36 3.23
C CYS A 19 -10.90 19.62 4.07
N SER A 20 -9.64 20.07 4.17
CA SER A 20 -9.26 21.28 4.91
C SER A 20 -9.15 22.52 4.02
N VAL A 21 -9.02 22.35 2.70
CA VAL A 21 -8.84 23.46 1.74
C VAL A 21 -9.92 23.52 0.67
N GLU A 22 -10.65 22.43 0.45
CA GLU A 22 -11.73 22.32 -0.52
C GLU A 22 -13.08 22.01 0.15
N GLN A 23 -14.17 22.37 -0.54
CA GLN A 23 -15.52 22.00 -0.12
C GLN A 23 -15.86 20.57 -0.57
N ILE A 24 -15.59 19.60 0.31
CA ILE A 24 -15.84 18.17 0.07
C ILE A 24 -17.15 17.72 0.75
N ASP A 25 -18.09 17.24 -0.05
CA ASP A 25 -19.40 16.73 0.41
C ASP A 25 -19.35 15.24 0.75
N GLU A 26 -18.50 14.48 0.05
CA GLU A 26 -18.36 13.04 0.18
C GLU A 26 -16.91 12.60 -0.07
N VAL A 27 -16.41 11.66 0.74
CA VAL A 27 -15.14 10.95 0.50
C VAL A 27 -15.43 9.49 0.19
N LYS A 28 -14.92 9.00 -0.94
CA LYS A 28 -14.96 7.60 -1.39
C LYS A 28 -13.55 7.02 -1.44
N PHE A 29 -13.39 5.80 -0.95
CA PHE A 29 -12.12 5.07 -1.00
C PHE A 29 -12.19 3.98 -2.06
N ILE A 30 -11.24 3.97 -2.98
CA ILE A 30 -11.24 3.09 -4.15
C ILE A 30 -9.84 2.54 -4.40
N ASP A 31 -9.76 1.28 -4.81
CA ASP A 31 -8.49 0.68 -5.22
C ASP A 31 -8.12 1.12 -6.66
N PRO A 32 -6.83 1.30 -6.99
CA PRO A 32 -6.39 1.87 -8.27
C PRO A 32 -6.89 1.07 -9.48
N GLY A 33 -7.01 -0.25 -9.34
CA GLY A 33 -7.53 -1.15 -10.36
C GLY A 33 -8.96 -0.83 -10.79
N THR A 34 -9.79 -0.29 -9.88
CA THR A 34 -11.17 0.11 -10.22
C THR A 34 -11.20 1.32 -11.14
N ILE A 35 -10.29 2.28 -10.93
CA ILE A 35 -10.15 3.45 -11.81
C ILE A 35 -9.63 3.01 -13.18
N GLN A 36 -8.62 2.14 -13.21
CA GLN A 36 -8.04 1.58 -14.44
C GLN A 36 -9.06 0.77 -15.25
N ALA A 37 -9.96 0.05 -14.58
CA ALA A 37 -11.04 -0.69 -15.24
C ALA A 37 -12.10 0.23 -15.87
N GLY A 38 -12.12 1.52 -15.53
CA GLY A 38 -13.07 2.50 -16.08
C GLY A 38 -14.52 2.26 -15.66
N THR A 39 -14.77 1.38 -14.70
CA THR A 39 -16.12 0.97 -14.27
C THR A 39 -16.79 1.99 -13.35
N MET A 40 -16.01 2.88 -12.74
CA MET A 40 -16.51 3.95 -11.89
C MET A 40 -16.95 5.17 -12.71
N ARG A 41 -18.13 5.71 -12.37
CA ARG A 41 -18.59 7.01 -12.89
C ARG A 41 -17.81 8.15 -12.24
N ILE A 42 -17.02 8.85 -13.05
CA ILE A 42 -16.24 10.05 -12.72
C ILE A 42 -16.76 11.25 -13.53
N THR A 43 -16.79 12.42 -12.91
CA THR A 43 -17.31 13.68 -13.45
C THR A 43 -16.42 14.86 -13.06
N LYS A 44 -16.67 16.04 -13.64
CA LYS A 44 -15.93 17.27 -13.32
C LYS A 44 -16.13 17.78 -11.88
N ASN A 45 -17.09 17.22 -11.14
CA ASN A 45 -17.30 17.52 -9.72
C ASN A 45 -16.51 16.57 -8.79
N ASP A 46 -15.66 15.71 -9.36
CA ASP A 46 -14.83 14.76 -8.63
C ASP A 46 -13.37 15.24 -8.53
N ILE A 47 -12.77 15.02 -7.36
CA ILE A 47 -11.33 15.12 -7.14
C ILE A 47 -10.80 13.70 -7.04
N LEU A 48 -9.75 13.38 -7.80
CA LEU A 48 -8.99 12.14 -7.65
C LEU A 48 -7.69 12.46 -6.91
N SER A 49 -7.40 11.76 -5.82
CA SER A 49 -6.10 11.84 -5.15
C SER A 49 -5.51 10.45 -4.97
N ASP A 50 -4.21 10.33 -5.17
CA ASP A 50 -3.49 9.07 -4.98
C ASP A 50 -4.06 7.90 -5.81
N LEU A 51 -4.53 8.24 -7.02
CA LEU A 51 -5.21 7.33 -7.93
C LEU A 51 -4.81 7.63 -9.38
N PRO A 52 -4.85 6.63 -10.28
CA PRO A 52 -4.57 6.82 -11.69
C PRO A 52 -5.39 7.94 -12.32
N TYR A 53 -4.77 8.68 -13.24
CA TYR A 53 -5.43 9.80 -13.92
C TYR A 53 -6.68 9.38 -14.69
N ASP A 54 -7.76 10.16 -14.55
CA ASP A 54 -8.95 10.10 -15.40
C ASP A 54 -9.33 11.49 -15.90
N SER A 55 -9.38 11.66 -17.22
CA SER A 55 -9.68 12.95 -17.87
C SER A 55 -11.04 13.57 -17.52
N ARG A 56 -11.97 12.76 -16.99
CA ARG A 56 -13.31 13.21 -16.58
C ARG A 56 -13.28 13.97 -15.25
N ALA A 57 -12.27 13.75 -14.41
CA ALA A 57 -12.12 14.38 -13.11
C ALA A 57 -11.99 15.91 -13.22
N GLY A 58 -12.40 16.61 -12.17
CA GLY A 58 -12.26 18.06 -12.02
C GLY A 58 -10.87 18.46 -11.57
N LEU A 59 -10.33 17.77 -10.56
CA LEU A 59 -8.96 17.90 -10.07
C LEU A 59 -8.32 16.51 -9.93
N TRP A 60 -7.01 16.46 -10.13
CA TRP A 60 -6.24 15.24 -9.96
C TRP A 60 -4.90 15.50 -9.27
N PHE A 61 -4.59 14.68 -8.26
CA PHE A 61 -3.35 14.68 -7.52
C PHE A 61 -2.76 13.27 -7.46
N ASP A 62 -1.52 13.10 -7.90
CA ASP A 62 -0.85 11.80 -7.83
C ASP A 62 0.67 11.97 -7.82
N HIS A 63 1.37 10.94 -7.37
CA HIS A 63 2.81 10.88 -7.27
C HIS A 63 3.43 9.63 -7.90
N HIS A 64 2.60 8.65 -8.26
CA HIS A 64 3.04 7.39 -8.83
C HIS A 64 3.66 7.56 -10.22
N ALA A 65 4.89 7.06 -10.41
CA ALA A 65 5.56 7.08 -11.71
C ALA A 65 4.74 6.36 -12.82
N SER A 66 3.92 5.37 -12.46
CA SER A 66 3.03 4.67 -13.38
C SER A 66 1.90 5.55 -13.95
N SER A 67 1.58 6.65 -13.27
CA SER A 67 0.58 7.64 -13.69
C SER A 67 1.19 8.89 -14.32
N GLN A 68 2.51 8.90 -14.58
CA GLN A 68 3.19 10.09 -15.09
C GLN A 68 2.51 10.64 -16.35
N PRO A 69 2.10 11.93 -16.33
CA PRO A 69 1.44 12.55 -17.48
C PRO A 69 2.32 12.54 -18.71
N LYS A 70 1.70 12.36 -19.88
CA LYS A 70 2.39 12.52 -21.16
C LYS A 70 2.80 13.98 -21.35
N ALA A 71 3.89 14.21 -22.09
CA ALA A 71 4.34 15.56 -22.40
C ALA A 71 3.19 16.40 -23.02
N GLY A 72 2.90 17.56 -22.42
CA GLY A 72 1.84 18.46 -22.85
C GLY A 72 0.41 18.03 -22.46
N GLN A 73 0.24 16.95 -21.70
CA GLN A 73 -1.06 16.55 -21.17
C GLN A 73 -1.57 17.59 -20.17
N LYS A 74 -2.73 18.17 -20.45
CA LYS A 74 -3.37 19.15 -19.57
C LYS A 74 -4.29 18.45 -18.57
N PHE A 75 -4.21 18.86 -17.33
CA PHE A 75 -5.10 18.49 -16.23
C PHE A 75 -5.07 19.60 -15.19
N GLU A 76 -6.08 19.64 -14.34
CA GLU A 76 -6.12 20.55 -13.19
C GLU A 76 -5.69 19.76 -11.93
N GLY A 77 -4.95 20.41 -11.04
CA GLY A 77 -4.28 19.78 -9.90
C GLY A 77 -2.77 19.63 -10.12
N ALA A 78 -2.15 18.64 -9.52
CA ALA A 78 -0.69 18.48 -9.56
C ALA A 78 -0.24 17.03 -9.65
N PHE A 79 0.85 16.81 -10.37
CA PHE A 79 1.59 15.57 -10.38
C PHE A 79 3.05 15.89 -10.06
N ALA A 80 3.65 15.15 -9.14
CA ALA A 80 5.09 15.22 -8.88
C ALA A 80 5.60 13.86 -8.40
N LEU A 81 6.83 13.50 -8.76
CA LEU A 81 7.52 12.34 -8.19
C LEU A 81 7.95 12.66 -6.75
N ALA A 82 6.98 12.73 -5.85
CA ALA A 82 7.11 13.05 -4.44
C ALA A 82 7.01 11.78 -3.57
N PRO A 83 7.45 11.84 -2.30
CA PRO A 83 7.38 10.70 -1.39
C PRO A 83 5.98 10.15 -1.08
N SER A 84 4.94 10.97 -1.31
CA SER A 84 3.52 10.64 -1.13
C SER A 84 2.63 11.56 -2.01
N GLY A 85 1.42 11.15 -2.33
CA GLY A 85 0.37 11.98 -2.93
C GLY A 85 -0.08 13.10 -1.99
N ALA A 86 -0.08 12.87 -0.67
CA ALA A 86 -0.35 13.91 0.32
C ALA A 86 0.68 15.04 0.27
N ARG A 87 1.95 14.74 0.01
CA ARG A 87 2.99 15.75 -0.21
C ARG A 87 2.68 16.62 -1.43
N VAL A 88 2.25 16.01 -2.54
CA VAL A 88 1.87 16.74 -3.76
C VAL A 88 0.75 17.74 -3.47
N ILE A 89 -0.26 17.32 -2.70
CA ILE A 89 -1.37 18.19 -2.30
C ILE A 89 -0.88 19.31 -1.38
N PHE A 90 -0.09 18.97 -0.36
CA PHE A 90 0.45 19.93 0.59
C PHE A 90 1.23 21.03 -0.11
N ASP A 91 2.12 20.65 -1.03
CA ASP A 91 2.97 21.58 -1.78
C ASP A 91 2.15 22.39 -2.80
N TYR A 92 1.11 21.80 -3.42
CA TYR A 92 0.26 22.50 -4.40
C TYR A 92 -0.53 23.66 -3.82
N PHE A 93 -1.11 23.50 -2.62
CA PHE A 93 -1.98 24.51 -2.04
C PHE A 93 -1.25 25.65 -1.34
N GLU A 94 0.05 25.49 -1.00
CA GLU A 94 0.89 26.47 -0.29
C GLU A 94 0.14 27.24 0.83
N ASN A 95 -0.70 26.53 1.59
CA ASN A 95 -1.65 27.17 2.51
C ASN A 95 -1.12 27.10 3.96
N PRO A 96 -0.92 28.24 4.65
CA PRO A 96 -0.42 28.27 6.04
C PRO A 96 -1.24 27.45 7.04
N PHE A 97 -2.54 27.23 6.78
CA PHE A 97 -3.38 26.37 7.62
C PHE A 97 -2.91 24.91 7.60
N LEU A 98 -2.27 24.47 6.53
CA LEU A 98 -1.78 23.11 6.39
C LEU A 98 -0.50 22.85 7.18
N GLU A 99 0.24 23.88 7.59
CA GLU A 99 1.55 23.73 8.27
C GLU A 99 1.48 22.85 9.52
N LYS A 100 0.36 22.84 10.23
CA LYS A 100 0.14 21.96 11.39
C LYS A 100 0.24 20.46 11.05
N TYR A 101 0.01 20.07 9.79
CA TYR A 101 0.12 18.68 9.31
C TYR A 101 1.55 18.29 8.97
N ARG A 102 2.49 19.24 8.82
CA ARG A 102 3.86 18.98 8.32
C ARG A 102 4.58 17.86 9.08
N PRO A 103 4.60 17.82 10.42
CA PRO A 103 5.28 16.74 11.15
C PRO A 103 4.65 15.36 10.91
N ALA A 104 3.32 15.30 10.79
CA ALA A 104 2.61 14.06 10.48
C ALA A 104 2.85 13.63 9.02
N LEU A 105 2.87 14.59 8.10
CA LEU A 105 3.14 14.36 6.69
C LEU A 105 4.55 13.80 6.45
N GLU A 106 5.56 14.25 7.21
CA GLU A 106 6.90 13.67 7.17
C GLU A 106 6.93 12.17 7.54
N GLU A 107 6.02 11.72 8.42
CA GLU A 107 5.89 10.30 8.75
C GLU A 107 5.11 9.53 7.67
N VAL A 108 4.10 10.15 7.06
CA VAL A 108 3.38 9.59 5.90
C VAL A 108 4.35 9.40 4.72
N ASP A 109 5.16 10.41 4.42
CA ASP A 109 6.20 10.36 3.38
C ASP A 109 7.15 9.19 3.57
N LYS A 110 7.58 8.94 4.82
CA LYS A 110 8.45 7.80 5.14
C LYS A 110 7.73 6.46 4.92
N ILE A 111 6.49 6.33 5.39
CA ILE A 111 5.73 5.07 5.30
C ILE A 111 5.45 4.72 3.85
N ASP A 112 4.98 5.69 3.07
CA ASP A 112 4.58 5.48 1.68
C ASP A 112 5.78 5.17 0.77
N SER A 113 6.91 5.85 1.01
CA SER A 113 8.19 5.53 0.36
C SER A 113 8.87 4.25 0.87
N GLY A 114 8.20 3.46 1.73
CA GLY A 114 8.73 2.20 2.24
C GLY A 114 9.93 2.34 3.19
N GLN A 115 10.08 3.47 3.87
CA GLN A 115 11.11 3.75 4.86
C GLN A 115 10.65 3.40 6.29
N VAL A 116 10.15 2.18 6.47
CA VAL A 116 9.64 1.68 7.75
C VAL A 116 10.76 1.04 8.56
N PRO A 117 11.09 1.51 9.78
CA PRO A 117 12.12 0.89 10.61
C PRO A 117 11.87 -0.59 10.90
N LEU A 118 12.95 -1.39 10.99
CA LEU A 118 12.86 -2.83 11.23
C LEU A 118 12.08 -3.17 12.52
N GLU A 119 12.25 -2.37 13.56
CA GLU A 119 11.54 -2.52 14.82
C GLU A 119 10.02 -2.32 14.64
N GLN A 120 9.62 -1.33 13.84
CA GLN A 120 8.21 -1.08 13.52
C GLN A 120 7.60 -2.17 12.63
N ALA A 121 8.39 -2.83 11.78
CA ALA A 121 7.92 -4.00 11.04
C ALA A 121 7.52 -5.16 11.98
N ARG A 122 8.27 -5.34 13.08
CA ARG A 122 8.00 -6.37 14.11
C ARG A 122 6.90 -5.97 15.08
N ALA A 123 6.91 -4.70 15.49
CA ALA A 123 6.01 -4.12 16.46
C ALA A 123 5.61 -2.72 16.00
N PRO A 124 4.56 -2.58 15.17
CA PRO A 124 4.13 -1.30 14.64
C PRO A 124 3.80 -0.32 15.75
N THR A 125 4.30 0.92 15.61
CA THR A 125 4.02 2.05 16.50
C THR A 125 3.71 3.30 15.68
N GLY A 126 3.21 4.34 16.34
CA GLY A 126 2.98 5.64 15.70
C GLY A 126 2.10 5.57 14.45
N TRP A 127 2.48 6.33 13.42
CA TRP A 127 1.75 6.40 12.16
C TRP A 127 1.73 5.07 11.40
N PHE A 128 2.78 4.26 11.54
CA PHE A 128 2.81 2.93 10.92
C PHE A 128 1.82 1.96 11.59
N LEU A 129 1.64 2.04 12.91
CA LEU A 129 0.55 1.30 13.58
C LEU A 129 -0.82 1.77 13.07
N LEU A 130 -1.02 3.09 12.94
CA LEU A 130 -2.27 3.63 12.40
C LEU A 130 -2.54 3.13 10.97
N SER A 131 -1.53 3.12 10.08
CA SER A 131 -1.71 2.61 8.71
C SER A 131 -2.20 1.17 8.68
N ASN A 132 -1.72 0.34 9.62
CA ASN A 132 -2.07 -1.07 9.73
C ASN A 132 -3.52 -1.28 10.23
N THR A 133 -4.23 -0.24 10.67
CA THR A 133 -5.63 -0.31 11.16
C THR A 133 -6.68 0.03 10.10
N LEU A 134 -6.26 0.60 8.96
CA LEU A 134 -7.17 1.18 7.96
C LEU A 134 -7.98 0.13 7.20
N GLU A 135 -7.48 -1.10 7.13
CA GLU A 135 -8.13 -2.23 6.47
C GLU A 135 -8.21 -3.42 7.42
N THR A 136 -9.36 -4.08 7.43
CA THR A 136 -9.62 -5.27 8.25
C THR A 136 -10.26 -6.37 7.39
N ASP A 137 -10.80 -7.41 8.03
CA ASP A 137 -11.62 -8.41 7.35
C ASP A 137 -13.12 -8.08 7.44
N ALA A 138 -13.46 -6.92 8.01
CA ALA A 138 -14.83 -6.41 8.04
C ALA A 138 -15.30 -5.98 6.63
N PRO A 139 -16.62 -5.85 6.40
CA PRO A 139 -17.15 -5.29 5.16
C PRO A 139 -16.52 -3.93 4.85
N LYS A 140 -16.29 -3.65 3.57
CA LYS A 140 -15.61 -2.43 3.11
C LYS A 140 -16.24 -1.16 3.66
N GLU A 141 -17.57 -1.12 3.80
CA GLU A 141 -18.30 0.03 4.32
C GLU A 141 -17.95 0.34 5.78
N GLU A 142 -17.59 -0.66 6.58
CA GLU A 142 -17.12 -0.48 7.95
C GLU A 142 -15.72 0.14 7.99
N ASP A 143 -14.81 -0.37 7.17
CA ASP A 143 -13.48 0.22 7.01
C ASP A 143 -13.56 1.65 6.45
N ASP A 144 -14.44 1.92 5.51
CA ASP A 144 -14.65 3.28 4.98
C ASP A 144 -15.22 4.23 6.04
N ARG A 145 -16.11 3.77 6.92
CA ARG A 145 -16.55 4.56 8.09
C ARG A 145 -15.39 4.84 9.04
N TYR A 146 -14.52 3.85 9.25
CA TYR A 146 -13.33 4.01 10.09
C TYR A 146 -12.33 4.99 9.49
N ARG A 147 -12.02 4.90 8.18
CA ARG A 147 -11.15 5.85 7.47
C ARG A 147 -11.67 7.28 7.59
N ARG A 148 -12.98 7.51 7.42
CA ARG A 148 -13.59 8.85 7.63
C ARG A 148 -13.45 9.34 9.07
N HIS A 149 -13.55 8.45 10.05
CA HIS A 149 -13.29 8.78 11.46
C HIS A 149 -11.83 9.20 11.67
N VAL A 150 -10.87 8.45 11.11
CA VAL A 150 -9.44 8.80 11.16
C VAL A 150 -9.17 10.15 10.49
N ILE A 151 -9.76 10.44 9.32
CA ILE A 151 -9.68 11.75 8.66
C ILE A 151 -10.16 12.87 9.60
N ALA A 152 -11.29 12.67 10.29
CA ALA A 152 -11.81 13.66 11.23
C ALA A 152 -10.86 13.90 12.42
N LEU A 153 -10.23 12.85 12.94
CA LEU A 153 -9.24 12.95 14.01
C LEU A 153 -7.98 13.71 13.55
N ILE A 154 -7.41 13.35 12.40
CA ILE A 154 -6.26 14.02 11.80
C ILE A 154 -6.56 15.51 11.59
N ARG A 155 -7.73 15.83 11.03
CA ARG A 155 -8.13 17.23 10.77
C ARG A 155 -8.26 18.05 12.04
N LYS A 156 -8.78 17.44 13.12
CA LYS A 156 -8.90 18.07 14.44
C LYS A 156 -7.54 18.36 15.05
N ASN A 157 -6.67 17.36 15.10
CA ASN A 157 -5.31 17.48 15.61
C ASN A 157 -4.45 16.32 15.06
N PRO A 158 -3.45 16.56 14.20
CA PRO A 158 -2.59 15.50 13.64
C PRO A 158 -1.54 15.02 14.66
N ASP A 159 -1.97 14.76 15.89
CA ASP A 159 -1.17 14.18 16.96
C ASP A 159 -1.43 12.68 17.04
N ILE A 160 -0.41 11.90 16.71
CA ILE A 160 -0.52 10.45 16.66
C ILE A 160 -0.85 9.82 18.02
N ALA A 161 -0.36 10.39 19.13
CA ALA A 161 -0.65 9.85 20.45
C ALA A 161 -2.15 10.00 20.78
N ALA A 162 -2.72 11.17 20.51
CA ALA A 162 -4.14 11.42 20.67
C ALA A 162 -5.01 10.56 19.73
N ILE A 163 -4.58 10.39 18.47
CA ILE A 163 -5.29 9.55 17.50
C ILE A 163 -5.31 8.08 17.96
N LEU A 164 -4.17 7.54 18.40
CA LEU A 164 -4.08 6.16 18.88
C LEU A 164 -4.84 5.93 20.19
N ALA A 165 -5.05 6.98 20.98
CA ALA A 165 -5.85 6.94 22.21
C ALA A 165 -7.37 7.02 21.97
N ASP A 166 -7.82 7.36 20.77
CA ASP A 166 -9.25 7.31 20.40
C ASP A 166 -9.79 5.89 20.55
N GLY A 167 -10.95 5.72 21.19
CA GLY A 167 -11.47 4.39 21.54
C GLY A 167 -11.69 3.45 20.34
N ARG A 168 -12.06 3.98 19.16
CA ARG A 168 -12.23 3.16 17.95
C ARG A 168 -10.88 2.78 17.35
N VAL A 169 -9.94 3.72 17.35
CA VAL A 169 -8.57 3.47 16.87
C VAL A 169 -7.87 2.46 17.78
N ALA A 170 -7.90 2.66 19.11
CA ALA A 170 -7.31 1.77 20.10
C ALA A 170 -7.87 0.33 20.04
N ALA A 171 -9.16 0.17 19.74
CA ALA A 171 -9.75 -1.16 19.53
C ALA A 171 -9.13 -1.86 18.30
N ARG A 172 -8.94 -1.12 17.18
CA ARG A 172 -8.30 -1.66 15.98
C ARG A 172 -6.81 -1.93 16.18
N THR A 173 -6.08 -1.09 16.89
CA THR A 173 -4.65 -1.33 17.17
C THR A 173 -4.43 -2.63 17.94
N LYS A 174 -5.26 -2.91 18.95
CA LYS A 174 -5.22 -4.17 19.69
C LYS A 174 -5.44 -5.38 18.78
N ASN A 175 -6.39 -5.29 17.84
CA ASN A 175 -6.61 -6.34 16.85
C ASN A 175 -5.40 -6.51 15.93
N VAL A 176 -4.84 -5.41 15.41
CA VAL A 176 -3.64 -5.43 14.55
C VAL A 176 -2.49 -6.16 15.22
N GLN A 177 -2.20 -5.86 16.49
CA GLN A 177 -1.13 -6.52 17.24
C GLN A 177 -1.37 -8.03 17.39
N ALA A 178 -2.61 -8.44 17.70
CA ALA A 178 -2.98 -9.85 17.81
C ALA A 178 -2.87 -10.59 16.47
N GLN A 179 -3.29 -9.96 15.37
CA GLN A 179 -3.20 -10.52 14.02
C GLN A 179 -1.74 -10.63 13.58
N LEU A 180 -0.92 -9.60 13.81
CA LEU A 180 0.49 -9.59 13.44
C LEU A 180 1.29 -10.68 14.17
N ALA A 181 1.00 -10.92 15.46
CA ALA A 181 1.63 -11.99 16.21
C ALA A 181 1.35 -13.37 15.61
N LYS A 182 0.08 -13.65 15.26
CA LYS A 182 -0.33 -14.89 14.58
C LYS A 182 0.29 -14.99 13.19
N PHE A 183 0.29 -13.89 12.44
CA PHE A 183 0.89 -13.84 11.11
C PHE A 183 2.38 -14.15 11.15
N GLY A 184 3.09 -13.61 12.15
CA GLY A 184 4.51 -13.90 12.36
C GLY A 184 4.79 -15.37 12.71
N GLN A 185 3.89 -16.06 13.42
CA GLN A 185 4.02 -17.51 13.65
C GLN A 185 3.88 -18.28 12.33
N ILE A 186 2.83 -17.97 11.55
CA ILE A 186 2.59 -18.60 10.24
C ILE A 186 3.77 -18.39 9.30
N LEU A 187 4.33 -17.16 9.24
CA LEU A 187 5.50 -16.90 8.40
C LEU A 187 6.71 -17.75 8.81
N ARG A 188 6.95 -17.98 10.11
CA ARG A 188 8.05 -18.83 10.57
C ARG A 188 7.86 -20.30 10.18
N GLU A 189 6.63 -20.78 10.25
CA GLU A 189 6.28 -22.18 9.96
C GLU A 189 6.25 -22.50 8.46
N HIS A 190 5.87 -21.52 7.63
CA HIS A 190 5.55 -21.74 6.21
C HIS A 190 6.45 -20.98 5.23
N THR A 191 7.56 -20.41 5.71
CA THR A 191 8.53 -19.74 4.84
C THR A 191 9.85 -20.48 4.86
N VAL A 192 10.38 -20.74 3.67
CA VAL A 192 11.71 -21.30 3.46
C VAL A 192 12.58 -20.32 2.68
N LEU A 193 13.87 -20.27 3.01
CA LEU A 193 14.83 -19.49 2.23
C LEU A 193 15.32 -20.35 1.05
N VAL A 194 15.03 -19.92 -0.18
CA VAL A 194 15.52 -20.55 -1.41
C VAL A 194 16.52 -19.60 -2.05
N GLY A 195 17.81 -19.89 -1.90
CA GLY A 195 18.87 -18.95 -2.27
C GLY A 195 18.75 -17.64 -1.46
N GLN A 196 18.48 -16.54 -2.14
CA GLN A 196 18.29 -15.21 -1.53
C GLN A 196 16.81 -14.76 -1.53
N VAL A 197 15.89 -15.69 -1.75
CA VAL A 197 14.44 -15.44 -1.81
C VAL A 197 13.74 -16.11 -0.62
N ALA A 198 12.98 -15.34 0.18
CA ALA A 198 12.07 -15.89 1.16
C ALA A 198 10.78 -16.36 0.47
N TYR A 199 10.61 -17.67 0.31
CA TYR A 199 9.43 -18.27 -0.30
C TYR A 199 8.42 -18.70 0.78
N SER A 200 7.28 -18.02 0.83
CA SER A 200 6.19 -18.31 1.77
C SER A 200 5.02 -19.00 1.03
N ASP A 201 4.75 -20.26 1.35
CA ASP A 201 3.61 -21.00 0.80
C ASP A 201 2.47 -21.07 1.82
N LEU A 202 1.47 -20.20 1.64
CA LEU A 202 0.37 -20.00 2.57
C LEU A 202 -0.98 -20.51 2.03
N ARG A 203 -0.97 -21.28 0.93
CA ARG A 203 -2.21 -21.75 0.27
C ARG A 203 -3.12 -22.56 1.17
N ALA A 204 -2.55 -23.36 2.06
CA ALA A 204 -3.29 -24.23 2.98
C ALA A 204 -3.95 -23.46 4.15
N ARG A 205 -3.91 -22.13 4.15
CA ARG A 205 -4.40 -21.28 5.25
C ARG A 205 -5.50 -20.34 4.73
N PRO A 206 -6.78 -20.77 4.68
CA PRO A 206 -7.86 -19.92 4.16
C PRO A 206 -8.04 -18.65 5.01
N ASP A 207 -7.86 -18.75 6.33
CA ASP A 207 -7.97 -17.63 7.27
C ASP A 207 -6.58 -17.07 7.60
N LEU A 208 -6.00 -16.31 6.68
CA LEU A 208 -4.73 -15.63 6.93
C LEU A 208 -4.92 -14.41 7.84
N PRO A 209 -4.26 -14.36 9.01
CA PRO A 209 -4.22 -13.16 9.83
C PRO A 209 -3.64 -11.99 9.05
N ARG A 210 -4.17 -10.79 9.29
CA ARG A 210 -3.58 -9.56 8.73
C ARG A 210 -2.19 -9.32 9.32
N GLY A 211 -1.28 -8.84 8.48
CA GLY A 211 0.06 -8.42 8.88
C GLY A 211 0.64 -7.43 7.87
N ASN A 212 1.85 -6.96 8.12
CA ASN A 212 2.52 -6.03 7.20
C ASN A 212 3.49 -6.76 6.25
N ASN A 213 3.80 -6.11 5.13
CA ASN A 213 4.67 -6.66 4.09
C ASN A 213 6.16 -6.71 4.49
N PHE A 214 6.54 -6.02 5.57
CA PHE A 214 7.93 -5.92 6.02
C PHE A 214 8.32 -7.00 7.04
N LEU A 215 7.34 -7.60 7.73
CA LEU A 215 7.58 -8.61 8.77
C LEU A 215 8.38 -9.81 8.25
N VAL A 216 8.17 -10.22 6.99
CA VAL A 216 8.93 -11.32 6.39
C VAL A 216 10.44 -11.05 6.40
N TYR A 217 10.87 -9.83 6.11
CA TYR A 217 12.30 -9.47 6.13
C TYR A 217 12.84 -9.30 7.55
N ALA A 218 11.97 -8.98 8.50
CA ALA A 218 12.33 -9.01 9.90
C ALA A 218 12.57 -10.43 10.42
N LEU A 219 11.84 -11.42 9.91
CA LEU A 219 11.98 -12.83 10.27
C LEU A 219 13.08 -13.55 9.47
N PHE A 220 13.29 -13.15 8.22
CA PHE A 220 14.25 -13.73 7.28
C PHE A 220 15.17 -12.64 6.72
N PRO A 221 16.05 -12.05 7.55
CA PRO A 221 16.87 -10.89 7.14
C PRO A 221 17.89 -11.20 6.04
N GLN A 222 18.17 -12.48 5.77
CA GLN A 222 19.06 -12.94 4.70
C GLN A 222 18.42 -12.83 3.31
N ALA A 223 17.09 -12.74 3.24
CA ALA A 223 16.39 -12.65 1.97
C ALA A 223 16.58 -11.26 1.35
N ARG A 224 16.93 -11.17 0.07
CA ARG A 224 16.91 -9.91 -0.70
C ARG A 224 15.54 -9.62 -1.30
N THR A 225 14.74 -10.67 -1.51
CA THR A 225 13.36 -10.56 -1.99
C THR A 225 12.48 -11.61 -1.30
N SER A 226 11.17 -11.46 -1.40
CA SER A 226 10.21 -12.48 -0.99
C SER A 226 9.24 -12.82 -2.11
N VAL A 227 8.80 -14.08 -2.15
CA VAL A 227 7.71 -14.56 -2.99
C VAL A 227 6.70 -15.23 -2.06
N ARG A 228 5.49 -14.69 -1.99
CA ARG A 228 4.41 -15.21 -1.13
C ARG A 228 3.24 -15.69 -1.99
N LEU A 229 2.90 -16.96 -1.86
CA LEU A 229 1.75 -17.59 -2.47
C LEU A 229 0.65 -17.77 -1.42
N MET A 230 -0.52 -17.18 -1.65
CA MET A 230 -1.60 -17.10 -0.64
C MET A 230 -2.99 -17.21 -1.27
N PRO A 231 -4.03 -17.63 -0.51
CA PRO A 231 -5.40 -17.61 -1.00
C PRO A 231 -5.87 -16.19 -1.32
N GLN A 232 -6.83 -16.10 -2.23
CA GLN A 232 -7.57 -14.88 -2.52
C GLN A 232 -8.99 -15.00 -1.93
N LYS A 233 -9.53 -13.90 -1.42
CA LYS A 233 -10.89 -13.88 -0.84
C LYS A 233 -12.01 -13.91 -1.89
N GLU A 234 -11.73 -13.42 -3.10
CA GLU A 234 -12.69 -13.30 -4.19
C GLU A 234 -12.18 -14.04 -5.43
N GLY A 235 -13.06 -14.75 -6.13
CA GLY A 235 -12.72 -15.52 -7.34
C GLY A 235 -12.41 -16.98 -7.02
N ASP A 236 -13.34 -17.86 -7.41
CA ASP A 236 -13.19 -19.30 -7.28
C ASP A 236 -11.89 -19.74 -7.99
N ASP A 237 -11.13 -20.62 -7.33
CA ASP A 237 -9.87 -21.21 -7.83
C ASP A 237 -8.73 -20.22 -8.18
N LEU A 238 -8.76 -18.96 -7.70
CA LEU A 238 -7.63 -18.03 -7.85
C LEU A 238 -6.74 -17.99 -6.60
N LEU A 239 -5.42 -17.93 -6.82
CA LEU A 239 -4.42 -17.69 -5.78
C LEU A 239 -3.64 -16.42 -6.07
N LYS A 240 -3.25 -15.70 -5.02
CA LYS A 240 -2.45 -14.49 -5.12
C LYS A 240 -0.98 -14.82 -4.94
N ILE A 241 -0.16 -14.35 -5.88
CA ILE A 241 1.29 -14.29 -5.76
C ILE A 241 1.65 -12.84 -5.46
N SER A 242 2.45 -12.61 -4.42
CA SER A 242 3.03 -11.30 -4.09
C SER A 242 4.54 -11.42 -4.05
N VAL A 243 5.22 -10.44 -4.64
CA VAL A 243 6.69 -10.36 -4.65
C VAL A 243 7.10 -8.99 -4.12
N GLY A 244 8.14 -8.95 -3.30
CA GLY A 244 8.67 -7.69 -2.77
C GLY A 244 10.17 -7.74 -2.55
N HIS A 245 10.81 -6.57 -2.51
CA HIS A 245 12.20 -6.40 -2.13
C HIS A 245 12.36 -6.20 -0.62
N ASN A 246 13.48 -6.70 -0.08
CA ASN A 246 13.88 -6.39 1.28
C ASN A 246 14.44 -4.96 1.35
N ILE A 247 13.78 -4.12 2.14
CA ILE A 247 14.18 -2.71 2.35
C ILE A 247 15.32 -2.53 3.35
N TYR A 248 15.64 -3.56 4.15
CA TYR A 248 16.65 -3.53 5.21
C TYR A 248 18.02 -4.07 4.80
N GLY A 249 18.06 -4.82 3.70
CA GLY A 249 19.26 -5.52 3.23
C GLY A 249 19.81 -4.95 1.93
N LYS A 250 20.62 -5.76 1.23
CA LYS A 250 21.15 -5.43 -0.09
C LYS A 250 19.98 -5.35 -1.10
N LYS A 251 19.72 -4.14 -1.62
CA LYS A 251 18.66 -3.90 -2.61
C LYS A 251 18.87 -4.73 -3.86
N SER A 252 17.79 -5.28 -4.42
CA SER A 252 17.76 -5.98 -5.71
C SER A 252 17.38 -4.99 -6.83
N ALA A 253 18.02 -5.09 -7.99
CA ALA A 253 17.59 -4.39 -9.21
C ALA A 253 16.58 -5.19 -10.07
N PHE A 254 16.14 -6.36 -9.62
CA PHE A 254 15.13 -7.16 -10.33
C PHE A 254 13.81 -6.37 -10.45
N ASP A 255 13.27 -6.23 -11.67
CA ASP A 255 12.01 -5.50 -11.87
C ASP A 255 10.80 -6.40 -11.59
N VAL A 256 10.31 -6.32 -10.35
CA VAL A 256 9.14 -7.08 -9.89
C VAL A 256 7.88 -6.72 -10.67
N GLY A 257 7.66 -5.43 -10.94
CA GLY A 257 6.47 -4.95 -11.65
C GLY A 257 6.40 -5.51 -13.06
N ALA A 258 7.53 -5.52 -13.79
CA ALA A 258 7.63 -6.16 -15.09
C ALA A 258 7.38 -7.67 -15.02
N ALA A 259 7.93 -8.35 -14.01
CA ALA A 259 7.73 -9.79 -13.82
C ALA A 259 6.25 -10.14 -13.56
N MET A 260 5.56 -9.36 -12.72
CA MET A 260 4.13 -9.56 -12.43
C MET A 260 3.24 -9.28 -13.64
N LYS A 261 3.55 -8.26 -14.47
CA LYS A 261 2.80 -7.99 -15.70
C LYS A 261 2.78 -9.17 -16.68
N ARG A 262 3.86 -9.95 -16.75
CA ARG A 262 3.94 -11.14 -17.63
C ARG A 262 2.96 -12.25 -17.23
N ILE A 263 2.47 -12.24 -15.99
CA ILE A 263 1.51 -13.21 -15.47
C ILE A 263 0.13 -12.58 -15.19
N GLY A 264 -0.18 -11.46 -15.83
CA GLY A 264 -1.47 -10.77 -15.70
C GLY A 264 -1.64 -9.94 -14.42
N GLY A 265 -0.57 -9.73 -13.67
CA GLY A 265 -0.53 -8.87 -12.49
C GLY A 265 -0.01 -7.47 -12.78
N GLY A 266 0.49 -6.82 -11.73
CA GLY A 266 1.07 -5.48 -11.80
C GLY A 266 1.89 -5.14 -10.58
N GLY A 267 2.40 -3.91 -10.54
CA GLY A 267 3.22 -3.40 -9.46
C GLY A 267 4.27 -2.40 -9.94
N HIS A 268 5.21 -2.12 -9.05
CA HIS A 268 6.38 -1.27 -9.23
C HIS A 268 7.67 -2.12 -9.25
N ALA A 269 8.81 -1.51 -9.57
CA ALA A 269 10.08 -2.22 -9.67
C ALA A 269 10.42 -3.05 -8.41
N ALA A 270 10.06 -2.57 -7.22
CA ALA A 270 10.39 -3.24 -5.96
C ALA A 270 9.28 -4.15 -5.38
N VAL A 271 8.05 -4.08 -5.91
CA VAL A 271 6.89 -4.79 -5.33
C VAL A 271 5.81 -5.00 -6.37
N GLY A 272 5.14 -6.15 -6.32
CA GLY A 272 4.00 -6.40 -7.18
C GLY A 272 3.24 -7.66 -6.79
N GLY A 273 2.13 -7.88 -7.46
CA GLY A 273 1.36 -9.11 -7.29
C GLY A 273 0.51 -9.44 -8.51
N ALA A 274 0.07 -10.69 -8.54
CA ALA A 274 -0.79 -11.24 -9.56
C ALA A 274 -1.77 -12.24 -8.95
N SER A 275 -2.97 -12.29 -9.51
CA SER A 275 -3.96 -13.32 -9.23
C SER A 275 -3.93 -14.34 -10.36
N VAL A 276 -3.62 -15.59 -10.05
CA VAL A 276 -3.38 -16.65 -11.05
C VAL A 276 -4.24 -17.87 -10.76
N PRO A 277 -4.58 -18.69 -11.78
CA PRO A 277 -5.28 -19.95 -11.57
C PRO A 277 -4.54 -20.86 -10.60
N GLY A 278 -5.27 -21.43 -9.63
CA GLY A 278 -4.71 -22.20 -8.53
C GLY A 278 -3.89 -23.41 -8.98
N ALA A 279 -4.30 -24.05 -10.08
CA ALA A 279 -3.60 -25.18 -10.69
C ALA A 279 -2.18 -24.82 -11.19
N GLU A 280 -1.94 -23.57 -11.63
CA GLU A 280 -0.64 -23.11 -12.13
C GLU A 280 0.16 -22.33 -11.07
N ALA A 281 -0.46 -21.96 -9.96
CA ALA A 281 0.09 -20.96 -9.03
C ALA A 281 1.45 -21.36 -8.42
N GLU A 282 1.62 -22.61 -8.02
CA GLU A 282 2.89 -23.10 -7.47
C GLU A 282 4.00 -23.08 -8.52
N LYS A 283 3.69 -23.55 -9.74
CA LYS A 283 4.64 -23.57 -10.85
C LYS A 283 5.10 -22.15 -11.21
N ILE A 284 4.16 -21.20 -11.26
CA ILE A 284 4.46 -19.79 -11.50
C ILE A 284 5.32 -19.21 -10.36
N ALA A 285 4.95 -19.47 -9.10
CA ALA A 285 5.68 -18.97 -7.95
C ALA A 285 7.12 -19.52 -7.89
N ARG A 286 7.31 -20.83 -8.14
CA ARG A 286 8.65 -21.44 -8.22
C ARG A 286 9.49 -20.85 -9.35
N LYS A 287 8.90 -20.67 -10.54
CA LYS A 287 9.58 -20.02 -11.67
C LYS A 287 10.06 -18.62 -11.32
N LEU A 288 9.26 -17.83 -10.59
CA LEU A 288 9.65 -16.52 -10.10
C LEU A 288 10.81 -16.60 -9.10
N VAL A 289 10.77 -17.55 -8.16
CA VAL A 289 11.87 -17.79 -7.21
C VAL A 289 13.17 -18.11 -7.96
N ASP A 290 13.11 -18.97 -8.97
CA ASP A 290 14.30 -19.34 -9.77
C ASP A 290 14.83 -18.15 -10.58
N GLU A 291 13.94 -17.44 -11.29
CA GLU A 291 14.31 -16.26 -12.09
C GLU A 291 14.97 -15.16 -11.24
N ILE A 292 14.42 -14.90 -10.05
CA ILE A 292 14.99 -13.92 -9.11
C ILE A 292 16.36 -14.38 -8.63
N ASN A 293 16.53 -15.64 -8.23
CA ASN A 293 17.83 -16.14 -7.78
C ASN A 293 18.89 -16.10 -8.90
N GLU A 294 18.53 -16.45 -10.13
CA GLU A 294 19.42 -16.33 -11.29
C GLU A 294 19.84 -14.87 -11.54
N PHE A 295 18.91 -13.93 -11.41
CA PHE A 295 19.21 -12.50 -11.53
C PHE A 295 20.18 -12.04 -10.43
N LEU A 296 19.88 -12.36 -9.17
CA LEU A 296 20.68 -11.93 -8.02
C LEU A 296 22.11 -12.50 -8.08
N LYS A 297 22.28 -13.72 -8.60
CA LYS A 297 23.60 -14.33 -8.81
C LYS A 297 24.42 -13.54 -9.83
N LYS A 298 23.85 -13.17 -10.98
CA LYS A 298 24.53 -12.37 -12.01
C LYS A 298 24.89 -10.97 -11.51
N GLU A 299 24.02 -10.38 -10.70
CA GLU A 299 24.24 -9.07 -10.07
C GLU A 299 25.37 -9.09 -9.03
N GLU A 300 25.71 -10.26 -8.46
CA GLU A 300 26.87 -10.40 -7.56
C GLU A 300 28.19 -10.61 -8.30
N GLU A 301 28.12 -11.06 -9.55
CA GLU A 301 29.28 -11.27 -10.42
C GLU A 301 29.72 -9.99 -11.15
N THR A 302 28.96 -8.89 -11.03
CA THR A 302 29.18 -7.59 -11.68
C THR A 302 29.59 -6.53 -10.65
#